data_AF-A0A953NQT5-F1
#
_entry.id   AF-A0A953NQT5-F1
#
_cell.length_a   1.000
_cell.length_b   1.000
_cell.length_c   1.000
_cell.angle_alpha   90.00
_cell.angle_beta   90.00
_cell.angle_gamma   90.00
#
_symmetry.space_group_name_H-M   'P 1'
#
loop_
_entity.id
_entity.type
_entity.pdbx_description
1 polymer ?
#
loop_
_entity_poly.entity_id
_entity_poly.type
_entity_poly.pdbx_seq_one_letter_code
_entity_poly.pdbx_strand_id
1 'polypeptide(L)'
;MNSAASKPAEPQRKGDFEKSLVRLEEVVKRLENTDLSLDEAMKLFEEGVKLSRDCQKQLEEAEGRVEILLKKADGKIAAQPFEAEDESS
;
A
#
# COMPACT_ATOMS: atom_id res chain seq x y z
N MET A 1 -26.72 -15.45 -19.25
CA MET A 1 -25.62 -16.26 -19.81
C MET A 1 -24.34 -15.45 -19.75
N ASN A 2 -23.29 -16.12 -19.30
CA ASN A 2 -22.13 -15.58 -18.60
C ASN A 2 -21.07 -14.86 -19.46
N SER A 3 -20.25 -14.10 -18.72
CA SER A 3 -18.81 -13.97 -18.89
C SER A 3 -18.26 -12.98 -19.92
N ALA A 4 -17.80 -11.85 -19.38
CA ALA A 4 -16.44 -11.40 -19.64
C ALA A 4 -15.78 -11.02 -18.31
N ALA A 5 -15.25 -12.04 -17.63
CA ALA A 5 -14.29 -11.86 -16.55
C ALA A 5 -12.89 -11.60 -17.16
N SER A 6 -12.07 -10.93 -16.36
CA SER A 6 -10.59 -10.90 -16.36
C SER A 6 -9.87 -9.83 -17.18
N LYS A 7 -9.39 -8.84 -16.43
CA LYS A 7 -7.95 -8.76 -16.14
C LYS A 7 -7.73 -8.56 -14.63
N PRO A 8 -7.02 -9.47 -13.93
CA PRO A 8 -6.57 -9.21 -12.56
C PRO A 8 -5.51 -8.11 -12.60
N ALA A 9 -5.65 -7.08 -11.76
CA ALA A 9 -4.67 -6.01 -11.64
C ALA A 9 -3.33 -6.57 -11.18
N GLU A 10 -2.35 -6.56 -12.09
CA GLU A 10 -0.94 -6.89 -11.87
C GLU A 10 -0.31 -6.03 -10.75
N PRO A 11 0.81 -6.46 -10.12
CA PRO A 11 1.34 -5.86 -8.90
C PRO A 11 2.01 -4.50 -9.18
N GLN A 12 1.23 -3.44 -9.30
CA GLN A 12 1.72 -2.08 -9.55
C GLN A 12 2.59 -1.48 -8.42
N ARG A 13 2.80 -2.17 -7.30
CA ARG A 13 3.25 -1.50 -6.06
C ARG A 13 4.75 -1.43 -5.81
N LYS A 14 5.56 -2.36 -6.34
CA LYS A 14 6.99 -2.37 -5.98
C LYS A 14 7.77 -1.23 -6.62
N GLY A 15 7.48 -0.96 -7.89
CA GLY A 15 8.16 0.11 -8.64
C GLY A 15 7.83 1.52 -8.14
N ASP A 16 6.69 1.71 -7.49
CA ASP A 16 6.27 3.02 -6.99
C ASP A 16 6.77 3.27 -5.56
N PHE A 17 6.90 2.23 -4.72
CA PHE A 17 7.54 2.34 -3.41
C PHE A 17 9.00 2.78 -3.53
N GLU A 18 9.80 2.04 -4.31
CA GLU A 18 11.24 2.29 -4.45
C GLU A 18 11.50 3.70 -5.02
N LYS A 19 10.66 4.15 -5.97
CA LYS A 19 10.75 5.52 -6.50
C LYS A 19 10.44 6.56 -5.44
N SER A 20 9.37 6.39 -4.67
CA SER A 20 9.01 7.33 -3.60
C SER A 20 10.09 7.39 -2.52
N LEU A 21 10.70 6.25 -2.19
CA LEU A 21 11.79 6.16 -1.22
C LEU A 21 13.04 6.88 -1.73
N VAL A 22 13.50 6.58 -2.95
CA VAL A 22 14.65 7.26 -3.56
C VAL A 22 14.42 8.76 -3.62
N ARG A 23 13.20 9.19 -3.99
CA ARG A 23 12.88 10.61 -4.04
C ARG A 23 12.88 11.25 -2.64
N LEU A 24 12.41 10.55 -1.63
CA LEU A 24 12.44 11.02 -0.25
C LEU A 24 13.89 11.21 0.24
N GLU A 25 14.78 10.27 -0.07
CA GLU A 25 16.21 10.38 0.24
C GLU A 25 16.86 11.60 -0.43
N GLU A 26 16.54 11.85 -1.70
CA GLU A 26 16.98 13.05 -2.42
C GLU A 26 16.47 14.33 -1.75
N VAL A 27 15.20 14.37 -1.34
CA VAL A 27 14.60 15.52 -0.66
C VAL A 27 15.31 15.79 0.67
N VAL A 28 15.54 14.76 1.48
CA VAL A 28 16.27 14.87 2.76
C VAL A 28 17.67 15.42 2.51
N LYS A 29 18.41 14.84 1.56
CA LYS A 29 19.75 15.30 1.20
C LYS A 29 19.75 16.76 0.73
N ARG A 30 18.69 17.21 0.04
CA ARG A 30 18.57 18.60 -0.38
C ARG A 30 18.28 19.54 0.79
N LEU A 31 17.48 19.12 1.75
CA LEU A 31 17.15 19.88 2.97
C LEU A 31 18.36 20.07 3.90
N GLU A 32 19.37 19.21 3.81
CA GLU A 32 20.63 19.34 4.56
C GLU A 32 21.55 20.46 4.03
N ASN A 33 21.26 21.04 2.85
CA ASN A 33 22.07 22.12 2.29
C ASN A 33 21.82 23.45 3.01
N THR A 34 22.88 24.11 3.44
CA THR A 34 22.83 25.40 4.17
C THR A 34 22.48 26.60 3.28
N ASP A 35 22.63 26.49 1.97
CA ASP A 35 22.36 27.56 1.00
C ASP A 35 20.92 27.55 0.47
N LEU A 36 20.05 26.70 1.03
CA LEU A 36 18.68 26.55 0.60
C LEU A 36 17.83 27.75 1.07
N SER A 37 17.08 28.37 0.17
CA SER A 37 16.16 29.43 0.57
C SER A 37 14.98 28.89 1.39
N LEU A 38 14.36 29.73 2.23
CA LEU A 38 13.23 29.33 3.07
C LEU A 38 12.07 28.77 2.23
N ASP A 39 11.73 29.42 1.11
CA ASP A 39 10.64 28.97 0.24
C ASP A 39 10.92 27.61 -0.40
N GLU A 40 12.18 27.34 -0.77
CA GLU A 40 12.60 26.03 -1.28
C GLU A 40 12.58 24.97 -0.19
N ALA A 41 13.03 25.31 1.02
CA ALA A 41 12.98 24.42 2.18
C ALA A 41 11.54 24.02 2.51
N MET A 42 10.60 24.97 2.48
CA MET A 42 9.18 24.70 2.71
C MET A 42 8.60 23.75 1.64
N LYS A 43 8.88 23.98 0.36
CA LYS A 43 8.43 23.10 -0.73
C LYS A 43 8.99 21.69 -0.60
N LEU A 44 10.29 21.57 -0.32
CA LEU A 44 10.94 20.27 -0.12
C LEU A 44 10.40 19.56 1.12
N PHE A 45 10.11 20.28 2.19
CA PHE A 45 9.51 19.70 3.39
C PHE A 45 8.10 19.15 3.10
N GLU A 46 7.24 19.91 2.43
CA GLU A 46 5.91 19.46 2.01
C GLU A 46 5.99 18.21 1.12
N GLU A 47 6.91 18.21 0.15
CA GLU A 47 7.18 17.06 -0.71
C GLU A 47 7.62 15.84 0.12
N GLY A 48 8.58 16.02 1.04
CA GLY A 48 9.08 14.96 1.92
C GLY A 48 8.00 14.36 2.81
N VAL A 49 7.12 15.19 3.39
CA VAL A 49 5.98 14.72 4.19
C VAL A 49 5.03 13.87 3.34
N LYS A 50 4.75 14.30 2.11
CA LYS A 50 3.89 13.53 1.19
C LYS A 50 4.51 12.18 0.85
N LEU A 51 5.79 12.16 0.44
CA LEU A 51 6.51 10.94 0.08
C LEU A 51 6.57 9.95 1.26
N SER A 52 6.82 10.45 2.47
CA SER A 52 6.84 9.64 3.70
C SER A 52 5.49 8.96 3.94
N ARG A 53 4.38 9.70 3.82
CA ARG A 53 3.01 9.14 3.94
C ARG A 53 2.73 8.10 2.86
N ASP A 54 3.15 8.37 1.62
CA ASP A 54 2.96 7.44 0.51
C ASP A 54 3.76 6.13 0.71
N CYS A 55 4.97 6.21 1.26
CA CYS A 55 5.77 5.03 1.62
C CYS A 55 5.10 4.23 2.74
N GLN A 56 4.66 4.91 3.80
CA GLN A 56 3.98 4.28 4.93
C GLN A 56 2.73 3.53 4.49
N LYS A 57 1.87 4.18 3.69
CA LYS A 57 0.66 3.55 3.15
C LYS A 57 0.98 2.28 2.36
N GLN A 58 2.02 2.30 1.53
CA GLN A 58 2.40 1.14 0.75
C GLN A 58 2.91 -0.02 1.62
N LEU A 59 3.64 0.29 2.69
CA LEU A 59 4.08 -0.70 3.68
C LEU A 59 2.88 -1.31 4.42
N GLU A 60 1.95 -0.49 4.93
CA GLU A 60 0.72 -0.95 5.59
C GLU A 60 -0.10 -1.89 4.68
N GLU A 61 -0.25 -1.52 3.40
CA GLU A 61 -0.97 -2.35 2.45
C GLU A 61 -0.20 -3.66 2.10
N ALA A 62 1.12 -3.68 2.22
CA ALA A 62 1.93 -4.89 2.03
C ALA A 62 1.85 -5.80 3.25
N GLU A 63 1.94 -5.25 4.47
CA GLU A 63 1.77 -5.97 5.73
C GLU A 63 0.39 -6.64 5.81
N GLY A 64 -0.68 -5.93 5.48
CA GLY A 64 -2.03 -6.51 5.46
C GLY A 64 -2.18 -7.67 4.47
N ARG A 65 -1.48 -7.61 3.33
CA ARG A 65 -1.44 -8.74 2.37
C ARG A 65 -0.70 -9.94 2.96
N VAL A 66 0.43 -9.72 3.63
CA VAL A 66 1.17 -10.78 4.31
C VAL A 66 0.31 -11.44 5.39
N GLU A 67 -0.38 -10.65 6.22
CA GLU A 67 -1.26 -11.17 7.27
C GLU A 67 -2.38 -12.06 6.71
N ILE A 68 -3.03 -11.64 5.61
CA ILE A 68 -4.06 -12.44 4.93
C ILE A 68 -3.47 -13.75 4.40
N LEU A 69 -2.27 -13.72 3.83
CA LEU A 69 -1.61 -14.91 3.29
C LEU A 69 -1.25 -15.90 4.40
N LEU A 70 -0.75 -15.41 5.55
CA LEU A 70 -0.47 -16.24 6.73
C LEU A 70 -1.75 -16.89 7.28
N LYS A 71 -2.83 -16.11 7.46
CA LYS A 71 -4.13 -16.64 7.91
C LYS A 71 -4.69 -17.73 6.97
N LYS A 72 -4.47 -17.58 5.66
CA LYS A 72 -4.84 -18.58 4.65
C LYS A 72 -3.96 -19.83 4.70
N ALA A 73 -2.65 -19.66 4.88
CA ALA A 73 -1.69 -20.75 4.98
C ALA A 73 -1.92 -21.61 6.24
N ASP A 74 -2.30 -20.97 7.36
CA ASP A 74 -2.62 -21.64 8.62
C ASP A 74 -4.00 -22.31 8.64
N GLY A 75 -4.73 -22.34 7.52
CA GLY A 75 -6.00 -23.09 7.38
C GLY A 75 -7.18 -22.54 8.19
N LYS A 76 -7.05 -21.38 8.85
CA LYS A 76 -8.14 -20.72 9.58
C LYS A 76 -9.03 -19.91 8.63
N ILE A 77 -9.57 -20.56 7.61
CA ILE A 77 -10.88 -20.16 7.08
C ILE A 77 -11.89 -20.85 7.99
N ALA A 78 -12.34 -20.13 9.03
CA ALA A 78 -13.43 -20.65 9.85
C ALA A 78 -14.64 -20.83 8.94
N ALA A 79 -15.05 -22.09 8.74
CA ALA A 79 -16.30 -22.41 8.07
C ALA A 79 -17.43 -21.73 8.85
N GLN A 80 -18.11 -20.79 8.22
CA GLN A 80 -19.40 -20.33 8.70
C GLN A 80 -20.37 -21.51 8.56
N PRO A 81 -21.15 -21.88 9.59
CA PRO A 81 -22.26 -22.80 9.42
C PRO A 81 -23.17 -22.24 8.33
N PHE A 82 -23.37 -23.01 7.26
CA PHE A 82 -24.39 -22.71 6.29
C PHE A 82 -25.73 -23.08 6.95
N GLU A 83 -26.46 -22.08 7.44
CA GLU A 83 -27.87 -22.25 7.77
C GLU A 83 -28.60 -22.39 6.43
N ALA A 84 -28.83 -23.64 6.03
CA ALA A 84 -29.83 -23.93 5.03
C ALA A 84 -31.16 -23.51 5.66
N GLU A 85 -31.73 -22.40 5.19
CA GLU A 85 -33.13 -22.10 5.43
C GLU A 85 -33.91 -23.28 4.86
N ASP A 86 -34.38 -24.14 5.78
CA ASP A 86 -35.23 -25.27 5.47
C ASP A 86 -36.45 -24.77 4.69
N GLU A 87 -36.42 -25.01 3.38
CA GLU A 87 -37.63 -25.22 2.59
C GLU A 87 -38.38 -26.42 3.19
N SER A 88 -39.17 -26.18 4.23
CA SER A 88 -40.16 -27.15 4.70
C SER A 88 -41.47 -26.47 5.08
N SER A 89 -42.41 -26.53 4.11
CA SER A 89 -43.88 -26.43 4.19
C SER A 89 -44.52 -25.06 4.45
#